data_AF-A0A8B7S9V5-F1
#
_entry.id   AF-A0A8B7S9V5-F1
#
_cell.length_a   1.000
_cell.length_b   1.000
_cell.length_c   1.000
_cell.angle_alpha   90.00
_cell.angle_beta   90.00
_cell.angle_gamma   90.00
#
_symmetry.space_group_name_H-M   'P 1'
#
loop_
_entity.id
_entity.type
_entity.pdbx_description
1 polymer ?
#
loop_
_entity_poly.entity_id
_entity_poly.type
_entity_poly.pdbx_seq_one_letter_code
_entity_poly.pdbx_strand_id
1 'polypeptide(L)'
;MSEQYFPAMQKFTVLNLGMVLLPVASHMEASSLIVQLVQEQTKEPSKNPFLRKKPALISEPSLLRTVQQIPGIGKIKAPLLLQTFPSIQQLSNASIQELEPVVGQAVAQQIHAFFTQSR
;
A
#
# COMPACT_ATOMS: atom_id res chain seq x y z
N MET A 1 12.26 -13.41 -37.15
CA MET A 1 11.84 -12.01 -37.32
C MET A 1 12.84 -11.13 -36.57
N SER A 2 13.40 -10.11 -37.19
CA SER A 2 14.40 -9.26 -36.52
C SER A 2 13.72 -8.42 -35.42
N GLU A 3 14.18 -8.54 -34.17
CA GLU A 3 13.64 -7.86 -32.99
C GLU A 3 13.74 -6.33 -33.07
N GLN A 4 14.48 -5.80 -34.05
CA GLN A 4 14.72 -4.38 -34.28
C GLN A 4 13.45 -3.52 -34.42
N TYR A 5 12.33 -4.10 -34.88
CA TYR A 5 11.08 -3.36 -35.06
C TYR A 5 10.14 -3.44 -33.85
N PHE A 6 10.41 -4.35 -32.92
CA PHE A 6 9.56 -4.56 -31.75
C PHE A 6 9.48 -3.34 -30.83
N PRO A 7 10.57 -2.59 -30.55
CA PRO A 7 10.48 -1.41 -29.69
C PRO A 7 9.54 -0.31 -30.21
N ALA A 8 9.55 -0.05 -31.52
CA ALA A 8 8.68 0.94 -32.13
C ALA A 8 7.20 0.50 -32.07
N MET A 9 6.95 -0.78 -32.36
CA MET A 9 5.62 -1.38 -32.24
C MET A 9 5.11 -1.40 -30.81
N GLN A 10 5.95 -1.78 -29.83
CA GLN A 10 5.58 -1.78 -28.40
C GLN A 10 5.24 -0.38 -27.91
N LYS A 11 6.05 0.62 -28.27
CA LYS A 11 5.78 2.02 -27.91
C LYS A 11 4.42 2.47 -28.45
N PHE A 12 4.15 2.20 -29.72
CA PHE A 12 2.89 2.58 -30.35
C PHE A 12 1.70 1.84 -29.71
N THR A 13 1.75 0.51 -29.62
CA THR A 13 0.61 -0.31 -29.17
C THR A 13 0.34 -0.16 -27.67
N VAL A 14 1.37 -0.18 -26.83
CA VAL A 14 1.19 -0.17 -25.37
C VAL A 14 1.04 1.25 -24.85
N LEU A 15 1.89 2.19 -25.28
CA LEU A 15 1.87 3.56 -24.71
C LEU A 15 0.91 4.49 -25.45
N ASN A 16 0.86 4.44 -26.79
CA ASN A 16 0.00 5.37 -27.53
C ASN A 16 -1.46 4.87 -27.62
N LEU A 17 -1.67 3.56 -27.79
CA LEU A 17 -3.01 2.97 -27.91
C LEU A 17 -3.56 2.39 -26.59
N GLY A 18 -2.73 2.18 -25.57
CA GLY A 18 -3.16 1.57 -24.31
C GLY A 18 -3.59 0.11 -24.44
N MET A 19 -3.16 -0.58 -25.49
CA MET A 19 -3.50 -1.98 -25.74
C MET A 19 -2.43 -2.93 -25.18
N VAL A 20 -2.82 -4.18 -24.92
CA VAL A 20 -1.89 -5.22 -24.49
C VAL A 20 -1.16 -5.81 -25.70
N LEU A 21 0.17 -5.88 -25.64
CA LEU A 21 1.03 -6.52 -26.64
C LEU A 21 1.79 -7.68 -25.99
N LEU A 22 1.66 -8.88 -26.56
CA LEU A 22 2.35 -10.09 -26.10
C LEU A 22 3.27 -10.62 -27.21
N PRO A 23 4.60 -10.50 -27.08
CA PRO A 23 5.53 -11.07 -28.05
C PRO A 23 5.55 -12.60 -27.95
N VAL A 24 5.71 -13.27 -29.09
CA VAL A 24 5.82 -14.73 -29.19
C VAL A 24 7.00 -15.10 -30.09
N ALA A 25 7.81 -16.07 -29.66
CA ALA A 25 8.97 -16.55 -30.42
C ALA A 25 8.58 -17.60 -31.49
N SER A 26 7.45 -18.27 -31.31
CA SER A 26 6.96 -19.29 -32.24
C SER A 26 5.44 -19.41 -32.26
N HIS A 27 4.91 -20.02 -33.32
CA HIS A 27 3.48 -20.32 -33.44
C HIS A 27 2.99 -21.30 -32.35
N MET A 28 3.88 -22.16 -31.84
CA MET A 28 3.56 -23.08 -30.74
C MET A 28 3.39 -22.35 -29.41
N GLU A 29 4.22 -21.34 -29.16
CA GLU A 29 4.05 -20.47 -28.01
C GLU A 29 2.77 -19.63 -28.13
N ALA A 30 2.48 -19.14 -29.34
CA ALA A 30 1.27 -18.39 -29.63
C ALA A 30 -0.01 -19.22 -29.37
N SER A 31 -0.03 -20.50 -29.78
CA SER A 31 -1.19 -21.37 -29.54
C SER A 31 -1.42 -21.61 -28.04
N SER A 32 -0.36 -21.90 -27.30
CA SER A 32 -0.41 -22.08 -25.83
C SER A 32 -0.88 -20.79 -25.13
N LEU A 33 -0.38 -19.64 -25.57
CA LEU A 33 -0.76 -18.34 -25.02
C LEU A 33 -2.25 -18.03 -25.23
N ILE A 34 -2.79 -18.30 -26.42
CA ILE A 34 -4.22 -18.10 -26.71
C ILE A 34 -5.08 -18.99 -25.80
N VAL A 35 -4.70 -20.26 -25.62
CA VAL A 35 -5.40 -21.17 -24.71
C VAL A 35 -5.41 -20.62 -23.28
N GLN A 36 -4.27 -20.11 -22.80
CA GLN A 36 -4.16 -19.53 -21.46
C GLN A 36 -5.02 -18.26 -21.31
N LEU A 37 -5.10 -17.42 -22.34
CA LEU A 37 -5.94 -16.22 -22.32
C LEU A 37 -7.42 -16.57 -22.18
N VAL A 38 -7.90 -17.57 -22.92
CA VAL A 38 -9.30 -18.03 -22.81
C VAL A 38 -9.56 -18.62 -21.43
N GLN A 39 -8.63 -19.44 -20.92
CA GLN A 39 -8.76 -20.02 -19.58
C GLN A 39 -8.80 -18.95 -18.50
N GLU A 40 -7.98 -17.91 -18.61
CA GLU A 40 -7.95 -16.84 -17.62
C GLU A 40 -9.18 -15.93 -17.71
N GLN A 41 -9.70 -15.67 -18.92
CA GLN A 41 -10.95 -14.92 -19.12
C GLN A 41 -12.18 -15.67 -18.61
N THR A 42 -12.18 -17.01 -18.68
CA THR A 42 -13.29 -17.86 -18.21
C THR A 42 -13.29 -18.05 -16.69
N LYS A 43 -12.14 -17.84 -16.03
CA LYS A 43 -12.06 -17.94 -14.57
C LYS A 43 -12.66 -16.70 -13.92
N GLU A 44 -13.28 -16.92 -12.76
CA GLU A 44 -13.67 -15.83 -11.87
C GLU A 44 -12.47 -14.89 -11.58
N PRO A 45 -12.63 -13.55 -11.73
CA PRO A 45 -11.57 -12.58 -11.47
C PRO A 45 -10.98 -12.67 -10.05
N SER A 46 -11.75 -13.19 -9.08
CA SER A 46 -11.33 -13.45 -7.71
C SER A 46 -10.24 -14.52 -7.58
N LYS A 47 -10.06 -15.38 -8.60
CA LYS A 47 -8.98 -16.37 -8.60
C LYS A 47 -7.63 -15.72 -8.88
N ASN A 48 -7.60 -14.61 -9.62
CA ASN A 48 -6.38 -13.86 -9.89
C ASN A 48 -5.86 -13.20 -8.58
N PRO A 49 -4.69 -13.59 -8.07
CA PRO A 49 -4.18 -13.11 -6.79
C PRO A 49 -3.93 -11.60 -6.74
N PHE A 50 -3.76 -10.95 -7.90
CA PHE A 50 -3.59 -9.49 -8.01
C PHE A 50 -4.93 -8.74 -7.99
N LEU A 51 -6.02 -9.41 -8.37
CA LEU A 51 -7.38 -8.84 -8.34
C LEU A 51 -8.15 -9.25 -7.09
N ARG A 52 -7.61 -10.16 -6.28
CA ARG A 52 -8.16 -10.48 -4.96
C ARG A 52 -8.20 -9.21 -4.13
N LYS A 53 -9.41 -8.65 -4.02
CA LYS A 53 -9.74 -7.65 -2.99
C LYS A 53 -9.58 -8.35 -1.64
N LYS A 54 -8.37 -8.31 -1.09
CA LYS A 54 -8.20 -8.58 0.33
C LYS A 54 -9.05 -7.53 1.03
N PRO A 55 -9.95 -7.91 1.93
CA PRO A 55 -10.61 -6.91 2.76
C PRO A 55 -9.49 -6.07 3.38
N ALA A 56 -9.65 -4.74 3.34
CA ALA A 56 -8.77 -3.82 4.03
C ALA A 56 -8.99 -4.02 5.55
N LEU A 57 -8.58 -5.18 6.04
CA LEU A 57 -8.49 -5.46 7.46
C LEU A 57 -7.37 -4.55 7.95
N ILE A 58 -7.76 -3.45 8.57
CA ILE A 58 -6.85 -2.62 9.34
C ILE A 58 -6.26 -3.55 10.38
N SER A 59 -4.99 -3.89 10.20
CA SER A 59 -4.30 -4.75 11.11
C SER A 59 -3.86 -3.90 12.30
N GLU A 60 -4.42 -4.14 13.48
CA GLU A 60 -3.98 -3.59 14.77
C GLU A 60 -2.45 -3.44 14.90
N PRO A 61 -1.61 -4.44 14.52
CA PRO A 61 -0.16 -4.29 14.56
C PRO A 61 0.41 -3.25 13.58
N SER A 62 -0.27 -2.97 12.47
CA SER A 62 0.10 -1.89 11.55
C SER A 62 -0.21 -0.51 12.13
N LEU A 63 -1.31 -0.41 12.87
CA LEU A 63 -1.68 0.80 13.60
C LEU A 63 -0.67 1.09 14.71
N LEU A 64 -0.30 0.07 15.50
CA LEU A 64 0.79 0.14 16.49
C LEU A 64 2.13 0.55 15.87
N ARG A 65 2.50 -0.04 14.72
CA ARG A 65 3.74 0.34 14.01
C ARG A 65 3.72 1.81 13.57
N THR A 66 2.58 2.30 13.14
CA THR A 66 2.40 3.70 12.71
C THR A 66 2.63 4.65 13.89
N VAL A 67 2.05 4.33 15.05
CA VAL A 67 2.25 5.10 16.29
C VAL A 67 3.71 5.02 16.78
N GLN A 68 4.40 3.90 16.59
CA GLN A 68 5.83 3.76 16.91
C GLN A 68 6.75 4.58 16.00
N GLN A 69 6.29 5.09 14.85
CA GLN A 69 7.10 5.99 14.02
C GLN A 69 7.21 7.39 14.61
N ILE A 70 6.36 7.74 15.57
CA ILE A 70 6.38 9.06 16.20
C ILE A 70 7.61 9.14 17.13
N PRO A 71 8.43 10.20 17.03
CA PRO A 71 9.60 10.38 17.87
C PRO A 71 9.25 10.30 19.36
N GLY A 72 10.00 9.49 20.12
CA GLY A 72 9.77 9.33 21.56
C GLY A 72 8.71 8.30 21.96
N ILE A 73 7.98 7.71 21.00
CA ILE A 73 7.02 6.63 21.28
C ILE A 73 7.67 5.25 21.06
N GLY A 74 7.98 4.58 22.17
CA GLY A 74 8.48 3.20 22.17
C GLY A 74 7.38 2.14 22.12
N LYS A 75 7.80 0.87 22.08
CA LYS A 75 6.91 -0.32 22.04
C LYS A 75 5.91 -0.41 23.21
N ILE A 76 6.23 0.21 24.35
CA ILE A 76 5.42 0.19 25.57
C ILE A 76 4.43 1.37 25.60
N LYS A 77 4.84 2.55 25.11
CA LYS A 77 4.01 3.76 25.11
C LYS A 77 2.98 3.76 23.97
N ALA A 78 3.29 3.13 22.85
CA ALA A 78 2.37 3.00 21.71
C ALA A 78 1.03 2.34 22.05
N PRO A 79 0.97 1.15 22.70
CA PRO A 79 -0.30 0.53 23.05
C PRO A 79 -1.06 1.32 24.12
N LEU A 80 -0.36 1.95 25.08
CA LEU A 80 -1.00 2.75 26.12
C LEU A 80 -1.69 3.99 25.53
N LEU A 81 -1.02 4.67 24.60
CA LEU A 81 -1.61 5.80 23.86
C LEU A 81 -2.81 5.39 23.02
N LEU A 82 -2.78 4.20 22.40
CA LEU A 82 -3.91 3.71 21.61
C LEU A 82 -5.10 3.27 22.46
N GLN A 83 -4.88 2.90 23.73
CA GLN A 83 -5.99 2.69 24.67
C GLN A 83 -6.69 4.00 25.05
N THR A 84 -5.93 5.09 25.20
CA THR A 84 -6.49 6.41 25.52
C THR A 84 -7.09 7.09 24.28
N PHE A 85 -6.45 6.91 23.11
CA PHE A 85 -6.85 7.50 21.84
C PHE A 85 -7.01 6.40 20.77
N PRO A 86 -8.22 5.84 20.60
CA PRO A 86 -8.46 4.68 19.72
C PRO A 86 -8.28 4.97 18.22
N SER A 87 -8.02 6.22 17.83
CA SER A 87 -7.75 6.58 16.43
C SER A 87 -6.55 7.52 16.29
N ILE A 88 -5.81 7.39 15.17
CA ILE A 88 -4.70 8.29 14.84
C ILE A 88 -5.18 9.74 14.72
N GLN A 89 -6.42 9.96 14.27
CA GLN A 89 -7.03 11.29 14.21
C GLN A 89 -7.27 11.89 15.59
N GLN A 90 -7.68 11.10 16.58
CA GLN A 90 -7.78 11.59 17.96
C GLN A 90 -6.40 11.86 18.55
N LEU A 91 -5.41 11.00 18.25
CA LEU A 91 -4.03 11.22 18.68
C LEU A 91 -3.44 12.52 18.09
N SER A 92 -3.75 12.85 16.83
CA SER A 92 -3.25 14.07 16.20
C SER A 92 -3.88 15.35 16.74
N ASN A 93 -5.13 15.28 17.21
CA ASN A 93 -5.85 16.42 17.78
C ASN A 93 -5.76 16.50 19.31
N ALA A 94 -5.09 15.55 19.96
CA ALA A 94 -4.96 15.51 21.41
C ALA A 94 -4.13 16.69 21.91
N SER A 95 -4.59 17.33 22.98
CA SER A 95 -3.86 18.42 23.62
C SER A 95 -2.67 17.90 24.44
N ILE A 96 -1.69 18.76 24.70
CA ILE A 96 -0.51 18.40 25.51
C ILE A 96 -0.92 17.90 26.91
N GLN A 97 -1.99 18.47 27.48
CA GLN A 97 -2.50 18.10 28.81
C GLN A 97 -3.08 16.68 28.86
N GLU A 98 -3.66 16.20 27.75
CA GLU A 98 -4.22 14.85 27.66
C GLU A 98 -3.15 13.80 27.36
N LEU A 99 -2.04 14.21 26.72
CA LEU A 99 -0.89 13.36 26.41
C LEU A 99 0.08 13.21 27.61
N GLU A 100 0.22 14.26 28.42
CA GLU A 100 1.11 14.30 29.60
C GLU A 100 0.96 13.10 30.57
N PRO A 101 -0.25 12.69 31.01
CA PRO A 101 -0.41 11.57 31.94
C PRO A 101 0.01 10.21 31.36
N VAL A 102 0.09 10.08 30.03
CA VAL A 102 0.38 8.81 29.36
C VAL A 102 1.86 8.68 28.97
N VAL A 103 2.50 9.78 28.54
CA VAL A 103 3.88 9.73 28.00
C VAL A 103 4.88 10.64 28.72
N GLY A 104 4.42 11.54 29.57
CA GLY A 104 5.22 12.58 30.23
C GLY A 104 5.40 13.84 29.38
N GLN A 105 5.63 14.98 30.04
CA GLN A 105 5.59 16.32 29.43
C GLN A 105 6.51 16.50 28.21
N ALA A 106 7.75 16.00 28.29
CA ALA A 106 8.71 16.12 27.19
C ALA A 106 8.26 15.36 25.92
N VAL A 107 7.67 14.17 26.09
CA VAL A 107 7.19 13.36 24.96
C VAL A 107 5.87 13.89 24.44
N ALA A 108 4.98 14.39 25.32
CA ALA A 108 3.73 15.03 24.92
C ALA A 108 3.95 16.25 24.01
N GLN A 109 4.93 17.10 24.37
CA GLN A 109 5.32 18.24 23.53
C GLN A 109 5.90 17.81 22.18
N GLN A 110 6.71 16.74 22.14
CA GLN A 110 7.27 16.20 20.89
C GLN A 110 6.18 15.63 19.97
N ILE A 111 5.19 14.92 20.51
CA ILE A 111 4.06 14.39 19.74
C ILE A 111 3.22 15.54 19.17
N HIS A 112 2.85 16.51 20.01
CA HIS A 112 2.05 17.66 19.57
C HIS A 112 2.81 18.51 18.54
N ALA A 113 4.11 18.73 18.73
CA ALA A 113 4.97 19.38 17.74
C ALA A 113 5.03 18.56 16.44
N PHE A 114 5.18 17.24 16.50
CA PHE A 114 5.19 16.38 15.31
C PHE A 114 3.92 16.52 14.46
N PHE A 115 2.76 16.70 15.08
CA PHE A 115 1.49 16.88 14.36
C PHE A 115 1.19 18.33 13.95
N THR A 116 1.64 19.32 14.72
CA THR A 116 1.29 20.75 14.51
C THR A 116 2.35 21.51 13.72
N GLN A 117 3.60 21.05 13.76
CA GLN A 117 4.71 21.73 13.11
C GLN A 117 4.60 21.55 11.60
N SER A 118 4.11 22.59 10.94
CA SER A 118 4.03 22.68 9.49
C SER A 118 5.45 22.71 8.93
N ARG A 119 5.74 21.84 7.95
CA ARG A 119 7.01 21.83 7.23
C ARG A 119 6.98 22.83 6.08
#